data_AF-A0A6P0EQK6-F1
#
_entry.id   AF-A0A6P0EQK6-F1
#
_cell.length_a   1.000
_cell.length_b   1.000
_cell.length_c   1.000
_cell.angle_alpha   90.00
_cell.angle_beta   90.00
_cell.angle_gamma   90.00
#
_symmetry.space_group_name_H-M   'P 1'
#
loop_
_entity.id
_entity.type
_entity.pdbx_description
1 polymer ?
#
loop_
_entity_poly.entity_id
_entity_poly.type
_entity_poly.pdbx_seq_one_letter_code
_entity_poly.pdbx_strand_id
1 'polypeptide(L)'
;LRGADLHGVSLRGAYLIGADLRGADLRRADLLGADLRAADLRGADLTGALFLIQPQLTAATGDAATRLPAALGRPGHWARTSERRRR
;
A
#
# COMPACT_ATOMS: atom_id res chain seq x y z
N LEU A 1 6.00 4.22 9.72
CA LEU A 1 6.77 3.09 9.15
C LEU A 1 7.33 3.44 7.76
N ARG A 2 7.66 4.73 7.52
CA ARG A 2 8.18 5.20 6.23
C ARG A 2 9.53 4.56 5.94
N GLY A 3 9.68 3.96 4.75
CA GLY A 3 10.92 3.30 4.33
C GLY A 3 11.29 2.06 5.14
N ALA A 4 10.36 1.52 5.95
CA ALA A 4 10.65 0.34 6.76
C ALA A 4 10.79 -0.91 5.86
N ASP A 5 11.70 -1.79 6.24
CA ASP A 5 11.74 -3.15 5.72
C ASP A 5 10.70 -4.00 6.48
N LEU A 6 9.63 -4.37 5.78
CA LEU A 6 8.55 -5.24 6.28
C LEU A 6 8.43 -6.48 5.38
N HIS A 7 9.51 -6.84 4.65
CA HIS A 7 9.50 -7.99 3.75
C HIS A 7 9.22 -9.28 4.52
N GLY A 8 8.17 -10.00 4.12
CA GLY A 8 7.77 -11.27 4.74
C GLY A 8 7.18 -11.14 6.16
N VAL A 9 6.99 -9.92 6.68
CA VAL A 9 6.45 -9.71 8.03
C VAL A 9 4.98 -10.11 8.09
N SER A 10 4.56 -10.72 9.20
CA SER A 10 3.15 -10.94 9.51
C SER A 10 2.52 -9.65 10.05
N LEU A 11 1.57 -9.09 9.30
CA LEU A 11 0.76 -7.93 9.67
C LEU A 11 -0.72 -8.31 9.82
N ARG A 12 -0.98 -9.58 10.14
CA ARG A 12 -2.35 -10.11 10.27
C ARG A 12 -3.12 -9.33 11.33
N GLY A 13 -4.28 -8.80 10.95
CA GLY A 13 -5.14 -8.00 11.84
C GLY A 13 -4.51 -6.68 12.31
N ALA A 14 -3.39 -6.23 11.74
CA ALA A 14 -2.73 -5.01 12.18
C ALA A 14 -3.60 -3.77 11.93
N TYR A 15 -3.66 -2.88 12.93
CA TYR A 15 -4.30 -1.58 12.82
C TYR A 15 -3.34 -0.57 12.19
N LEU A 16 -3.42 -0.40 10.87
CA LEU A 16 -2.57 0.52 10.10
C LEU A 16 -3.35 1.75 9.60
N ILE A 17 -4.47 2.08 10.27
CA ILE A 17 -5.30 3.22 9.90
C ILE A 17 -4.47 4.50 9.98
N GLY A 18 -4.40 5.23 8.87
CA GLY A 18 -3.62 6.48 8.78
C GLY A 18 -2.10 6.31 8.85
N ALA A 19 -1.58 5.08 8.79
CA ALA A 19 -0.14 4.84 8.92
C ALA A 19 0.64 5.43 7.74
N ASP A 20 1.78 6.06 8.03
CA ASP A 20 2.77 6.43 7.03
C ASP A 20 3.63 5.20 6.67
N LEU A 21 3.34 4.60 5.51
CA LEU A 21 4.03 3.45 4.91
C LEU A 21 4.74 3.83 3.62
N ARG A 22 4.99 5.12 3.38
CA ARG A 22 5.61 5.59 2.14
C ARG A 22 6.96 4.92 1.95
N GLY A 23 7.21 4.38 0.76
CA GLY A 23 8.46 3.71 0.44
C GLY A 23 8.76 2.45 1.26
N ALA A 24 7.81 1.92 2.05
CA ALA A 24 8.03 0.69 2.78
C ALA A 24 8.15 -0.51 1.83
N ASP A 25 8.98 -1.48 2.20
CA ASP A 25 9.05 -2.78 1.53
C ASP A 25 8.06 -3.74 2.19
N LEU A 26 6.93 -4.00 1.53
CA LEU A 26 5.87 -4.91 1.98
C LEU A 26 5.84 -6.19 1.14
N ARG A 27 6.92 -6.47 0.40
CA ARG A 27 6.99 -7.67 -0.43
C ARG A 27 6.78 -8.90 0.44
N ARG A 28 5.89 -9.81 0.03
CA ARG A 28 5.55 -11.05 0.75
C ARG A 28 5.01 -10.86 2.18
N ALA A 29 4.67 -9.65 2.61
CA ALA A 29 4.03 -9.44 3.91
C ALA A 29 2.64 -10.09 3.95
N ASP A 30 2.25 -10.65 5.09
CA ASP A 30 0.92 -11.23 5.31
C ASP A 30 -0.03 -10.15 5.83
N LEU A 31 -0.94 -9.70 4.96
CA LEU A 31 -1.88 -8.60 5.21
C LEU A 31 -3.30 -9.08 5.51
N LEU A 32 -3.49 -10.36 5.88
CA LEU A 32 -4.82 -10.88 6.16
C LEU A 32 -5.48 -10.07 7.29
N GLY A 33 -6.59 -9.41 6.96
CA GLY A 33 -7.36 -8.62 7.92
C GLY A 33 -6.68 -7.35 8.41
N ALA A 34 -5.54 -6.94 7.82
CA ALA A 34 -4.92 -5.66 8.14
C ALA A 34 -5.84 -4.50 7.74
N ASP A 35 -5.95 -3.49 8.59
CA ASP A 35 -6.76 -2.31 8.33
C ASP A 35 -5.91 -1.19 7.75
N LEU A 36 -5.99 -1.00 6.43
CA LEU A 36 -5.21 -0.01 5.67
C LEU A 36 -5.99 1.29 5.39
N ARG A 37 -7.14 1.52 6.05
CA ARG A 37 -7.93 2.74 5.82
C ARG A 37 -7.08 3.99 6.03
N ALA A 38 -7.06 4.87 5.03
CA ALA A 38 -6.26 6.11 5.03
C ALA A 38 -4.74 5.92 5.20
N ALA A 39 -4.20 4.70 5.09
CA ALA A 39 -2.76 4.48 5.06
C ALA A 39 -2.14 5.11 3.81
N ASP A 40 -0.91 5.60 3.94
CA ASP A 40 -0.15 6.19 2.84
C ASP A 40 0.91 5.20 2.32
N LEU A 41 0.61 4.55 1.20
CA LEU A 41 1.43 3.55 0.51
C LEU A 41 2.22 4.13 -0.67
N ARG A 42 2.31 5.47 -0.81
CA ARG A 42 3.02 6.09 -1.94
C ARG A 42 4.48 5.60 -2.02
N GLY A 43 4.86 5.10 -3.19
CA GLY A 43 6.18 4.48 -3.41
C GLY A 43 6.47 3.17 -2.67
N ALA A 44 5.52 2.59 -1.93
CA ALA A 44 5.71 1.30 -1.27
C ALA A 44 5.74 0.14 -2.29
N ASP A 45 6.44 -0.95 -1.95
CA ASP A 45 6.45 -2.17 -2.75
C ASP A 45 5.61 -3.28 -2.11
N LEU A 46 4.42 -3.52 -2.65
CA LEU A 46 3.50 -4.59 -2.21
C LEU A 46 3.62 -5.85 -3.09
N THR A 47 4.66 -5.97 -3.92
CA THR A 47 4.80 -7.11 -4.84
C THR A 47 4.81 -8.42 -4.08
N GLY A 48 3.86 -9.30 -4.40
CA GLY A 48 3.73 -10.61 -3.77
C GLY A 48 3.23 -10.56 -2.32
N ALA A 49 2.71 -9.42 -1.83
CA ALA A 49 2.02 -9.37 -0.55
C ALA A 49 0.87 -10.40 -0.51
N LEU A 50 0.73 -11.08 0.62
CA LEU A 50 -0.19 -12.18 0.81
C LEU A 50 -1.50 -11.69 1.42
N PHE A 51 -2.62 -12.23 0.93
CA PHE A 51 -3.97 -11.94 1.41
C PHE A 51 -4.40 -10.47 1.36
N LEU A 52 -3.66 -9.61 0.65
CA LEU A 52 -4.10 -8.27 0.32
C LEU A 52 -5.24 -8.34 -0.70
N ILE A 53 -6.36 -7.69 -0.40
CA ILE A 53 -7.52 -7.66 -1.29
C ILE A 53 -7.79 -6.25 -1.84
N GLN A 54 -8.50 -6.18 -2.97
CA GLN A 54 -8.81 -4.91 -3.63
C GLN A 54 -9.47 -3.87 -2.70
N PRO A 55 -10.43 -4.22 -1.81
CA PRO A 55 -10.98 -3.26 -0.85
C PRO A 55 -9.95 -2.66 0.13
N GLN A 56 -9.03 -3.48 0.66
CA GLN A 56 -7.95 -2.99 1.54
C GLN A 56 -7.05 -2.01 0.78
N LEU A 57 -6.72 -2.32 -0.47
CA LEU A 57 -5.90 -1.47 -1.32
C LEU A 57 -6.60 -0.15 -1.67
N THR A 58 -7.88 -0.20 -2.04
CA THR A 58 -8.70 0.97 -2.40
C THR A 58 -8.90 1.92 -1.22
N ALA A 59 -8.93 1.39 0.01
CA ALA A 59 -9.06 2.19 1.24
C ALA A 59 -7.80 3.01 1.59
N ALA A 60 -6.67 2.69 0.97
CA ALA A 60 -5.41 3.40 1.13
C ALA A 60 -5.17 4.42 0.02
N THR A 61 -4.15 5.25 0.22
CA THR A 61 -3.61 6.15 -0.80
C THR A 61 -2.31 5.59 -1.35
N GLY A 62 -2.14 5.62 -2.66
CA GLY A 62 -0.89 5.30 -3.34
C GLY A 62 -0.73 6.18 -4.58
N ASP A 63 0.35 5.98 -5.31
CA ASP A 63 0.69 6.75 -6.50
C ASP A 63 1.33 5.86 -7.57
N ALA A 64 1.68 6.41 -8.72
CA ALA A 64 2.30 5.69 -9.82
C ALA A 64 3.55 4.88 -9.41
N ALA A 65 4.25 5.27 -8.34
CA ALA A 65 5.42 4.58 -7.84
C ALA A 65 5.08 3.40 -6.91
N THR A 66 3.88 3.35 -6.32
CA THR A 66 3.43 2.19 -5.52
C THR A 66 3.35 0.95 -6.41
N ARG A 67 4.06 -0.12 -6.03
CA ARG A 67 4.10 -1.39 -6.78
C ARG A 67 3.09 -2.36 -6.17
N LEU A 68 2.30 -3.03 -7.01
CA LEU A 68 1.16 -3.84 -6.60
C LEU A 68 1.36 -5.33 -6.90
N PRO A 69 0.70 -6.24 -6.16
CA PRO A 69 0.54 -7.62 -6.60
C PRO A 69 -0.12 -7.68 -7.99
N ALA A 70 0.33 -8.58 -8.85
CA ALA A 70 -0.19 -8.74 -10.22
C ALA A 70 -1.71 -9.00 -10.27
N ALA A 71 -2.28 -9.57 -9.21
CA ALA A 71 -3.71 -9.88 -9.12
C ALA A 71 -4.60 -8.67 -8.80
N LEU A 72 -4.02 -7.53 -8.39
CA LEU A 72 -4.78 -6.36 -7.95
C LEU A 72 -4.74 -5.22 -8.97
N GLY A 73 -5.89 -4.58 -9.15
CA GLY A 73 -6.03 -3.39 -9.97
C GLY A 73 -5.57 -2.15 -9.19
N ARG A 74 -4.86 -1.26 -9.88
CA ARG A 74 -4.53 0.06 -9.35
C ARG A 74 -5.83 0.87 -9.12
N PRO A 75 -6.11 1.36 -7.90
CA PRO A 75 -7.29 2.17 -7.65
C PRO A 75 -7.28 3.45 -8.50
N GLY A 76 -8.42 3.82 -9.10
CA GLY A 76 -8.50 4.95 -10.03
C GLY A 76 -8.13 6.30 -9.41
N HIS A 77 -8.38 6.50 -8.11
CA HIS A 77 -8.03 7.74 -7.41
C HIS A 77 -6.52 7.91 -7.17
N TRP A 78 -5.72 6.85 -7.31
CA TRP A 78 -4.25 6.93 -7.15
C TRP A 78 -3.60 7.69 -8.32
N ALA A 79 -4.23 7.71 -9.50
CA ALA A 79 -3.73 8.42 -10.67
C ALA A 79 -3.91 9.95 -10.60
N ARG A 80 -4.84 10.43 -9.78
CA ARG A 80 -5.25 11.85 -9.77
C ARG A 80 -4.37 12.76 -8.91
N THR A 81 -3.35 12.21 -8.23
CA THR A 81 -2.57 12.94 -7.22
C THR A 81 -1.19 13.40 -7.72
N SER A 82 -0.73 12.96 -8.91
CA SER A 82 0.59 13.33 -9.45
C SER A 82 0.63 14.59 -10.33
N GLU A 83 -0.51 15.24 -10.63
CA GLU A 83 -0.58 16.43 -11.49
C GLU A 83 -1.01 17.69 -10.74
N ARG A 84 -0.23 18.10 -9.73
CA ARG A 84 -0.28 19.48 -9.19
C ARG A 84 1.12 20.01 -8.87
N ARG A 85 2.08 19.78 -9.76
CA ARG A 85 3.41 20.40 -9.67
C ARG A 85 4.03 20.72 -11.03
N ARG A 86 3.29 21.41 -11.91
CA ARG A 86 3.87 22.23 -12.99
C ARG A 86 2.91 23.35 -13.38
N ARG A 87 2.91 24.45 -12.64
CA ARG A 87 2.88 25.84 -13.13
C ARG A 87 3.48 26.72 -12.04
#